data_AF-A0A8H5XLT7-F1
#
_entry.id   AF-A0A8H5XLT7-F1
#
_cell.length_a   1.000
_cell.length_b   1.000
_cell.length_c   1.000
_cell.angle_alpha   90.00
_cell.angle_beta   90.00
_cell.angle_gamma   90.00
#
_symmetry.space_group_name_H-M   'P 1'
#
loop_
_entity.id
_entity.type
_entity.pdbx_description
1 polymer ?
#
loop_
_entity_poly.entity_id
_entity_poly.type
_entity_poly.pdbx_seq_one_letter_code
_entity_poly.pdbx_strand_id
1 'polypeptide(L)'
;MPESAASKFHGEQNAVPVAPNVPVDPSVNTWSRFISTFEASEFTDWVDESLSWKKTCYIGDWSPLLKMRVRGPDSKAFFEYLSTNHWPNFQPNQAKHAIFCRDNGTIIGEGVLMMLDHDDFIFTSVPGVTWAVYQFHHGNRKFNATIDIVSND
;
A
#
# COMPACT_ATOMS: atom_id res chain seq x y z
N MET A 1 -46.10 -4.11 29.05
CA MET A 1 -44.74 -4.68 29.03
C MET A 1 -44.26 -4.63 27.60
N PRO A 2 -43.26 -3.83 27.23
CA PRO A 2 -42.74 -3.85 25.89
C PRO A 2 -41.68 -4.95 25.74
N GLU A 3 -41.81 -5.71 24.66
CA GLU A 3 -40.90 -6.76 24.22
C GLU A 3 -39.45 -6.25 24.18
N SER A 4 -38.54 -7.04 24.75
CA SER A 4 -37.11 -6.80 24.66
C SER A 4 -36.68 -6.91 23.21
N ALA A 5 -36.16 -5.82 22.66
CA ALA A 5 -35.33 -5.87 21.47
C ALA A 5 -34.14 -6.81 21.77
N ALA A 6 -34.21 -8.03 21.25
CA ALA A 6 -33.05 -8.91 21.19
C ALA A 6 -32.01 -8.21 20.31
N SER A 7 -31.06 -7.57 20.98
CA SER A 7 -29.82 -7.08 20.40
C SER A 7 -29.21 -8.21 19.56
N LYS A 8 -29.09 -7.96 18.25
CA LYS A 8 -28.44 -8.88 17.33
C LYS A 8 -27.00 -9.09 17.82
N PHE A 9 -26.68 -10.34 18.13
CA PHE A 9 -25.38 -10.75 18.63
C PHE A 9 -24.23 -10.31 17.70
N HIS A 10 -23.16 -9.85 18.35
CA HIS A 10 -21.86 -9.48 17.81
C HIS A 10 -21.24 -10.58 16.92
N GLY A 11 -20.86 -10.22 15.69
CA GLY A 11 -19.79 -10.82 14.89
C GLY A 11 -19.32 -9.71 13.95
N GLU A 12 -18.06 -9.30 13.88
CA GLU A 12 -16.80 -10.02 14.00
C GLU A 12 -15.81 -9.14 14.79
N GLN A 13 -15.43 -9.53 16.02
CA GLN A 13 -14.34 -8.85 16.74
C GLN A 13 -13.14 -9.79 17.00
N ASN A 14 -13.20 -11.03 16.52
CA ASN A 14 -12.24 -12.09 16.84
C ASN A 14 -11.71 -12.87 15.62
N ALA A 15 -11.83 -12.34 14.40
CA ALA A 15 -11.27 -12.98 13.21
C ALA A 15 -9.78 -12.59 13.03
N VAL A 16 -8.94 -13.54 12.62
CA VAL A 16 -7.55 -13.26 12.23
C VAL A 16 -7.59 -12.31 11.01
N PRO A 17 -6.91 -11.14 11.07
CA PRO A 17 -6.99 -10.17 9.98
C PRO A 17 -6.17 -10.68 8.79
N VAL A 18 -6.83 -11.26 7.79
CA VAL A 18 -6.24 -11.65 6.51
C VAL A 18 -6.60 -10.63 5.43
N ALA A 19 -5.83 -10.56 4.35
CA ALA A 19 -6.21 -9.73 3.21
C ALA A 19 -7.53 -10.25 2.60
N PRO A 20 -8.57 -9.41 2.42
CA PRO A 20 -9.88 -9.87 1.96
C PRO A 20 -9.87 -10.42 0.54
N ASN A 21 -8.87 -10.03 -0.26
CA ASN A 21 -8.73 -10.40 -1.66
C ASN A 21 -7.93 -11.70 -1.86
N VAL A 22 -7.37 -12.27 -0.79
CA VAL A 22 -6.61 -13.52 -0.83
C VAL A 22 -7.44 -14.62 -0.18
N PRO A 23 -7.82 -15.67 -0.93
CA PRO A 23 -8.54 -16.80 -0.36
C PRO A 23 -7.75 -17.45 0.78
N VAL A 24 -8.43 -17.73 1.88
CA VAL A 24 -7.84 -18.49 2.99
C VAL A 24 -7.71 -19.95 2.56
N ASP A 25 -6.50 -20.47 2.58
CA ASP A 25 -6.23 -21.89 2.36
C ASP A 25 -6.11 -22.61 3.72
N PRO A 26 -7.03 -23.53 4.06
CA PRO A 26 -7.00 -24.23 5.34
C PRO A 26 -5.86 -25.27 5.44
N SER A 27 -5.15 -25.56 4.35
CA SER A 27 -4.00 -26.47 4.35
C SER A 27 -2.70 -25.81 4.82
N VAL A 28 -2.68 -24.46 4.89
CA VAL A 28 -1.53 -23.68 5.36
C VAL A 28 -1.33 -23.90 6.86
N ASN A 29 -0.14 -24.39 7.22
CA ASN A 29 0.21 -24.71 8.60
C ASN A 29 0.89 -23.55 9.34
N THR A 30 1.46 -22.59 8.61
CA THR A 30 2.29 -21.50 9.14
C THR A 30 1.83 -20.15 8.60
N TRP A 31 1.68 -19.18 9.51
CA TRP A 31 1.19 -17.84 9.20
C TRP A 31 2.13 -16.81 9.78
N SER A 32 2.47 -15.81 8.97
CA SER A 32 3.32 -14.69 9.36
C SER A 32 2.53 -13.40 9.30
N ARG A 33 2.86 -12.47 10.21
CA ARG A 33 2.29 -11.14 10.17
C ARG A 33 3.06 -10.28 9.17
N PHE A 34 2.36 -9.74 8.18
CA PHE A 34 2.85 -8.73 7.27
C PHE A 34 2.05 -7.44 7.47
N ILE A 35 2.70 -6.46 8.11
CA ILE A 35 2.11 -5.15 8.47
C ILE A 35 0.89 -5.34 9.39
N SER A 36 -0.33 -5.16 8.88
CA SER A 36 -1.58 -5.23 9.63
C SER A 36 -2.33 -6.55 9.44
N THR A 37 -1.90 -7.39 8.50
CA THR A 37 -2.56 -8.66 8.19
C THR A 37 -1.66 -9.86 8.49
N PHE A 38 -2.27 -11.05 8.56
CA PHE A 38 -1.60 -12.33 8.50
C PHE A 38 -1.67 -12.88 7.08
N GLU A 39 -0.57 -13.45 6.63
CA GLU A 39 -0.42 -14.12 5.34
C GLU A 39 0.18 -15.50 5.56
N ALA A 40 -0.10 -16.43 4.65
CA ALA A 40 0.52 -17.74 4.65
C ALA A 40 2.04 -17.57 4.52
N SER A 41 2.80 -18.22 5.40
CA SER A 41 4.27 -18.20 5.26
C SER A 41 4.75 -19.08 4.11
N GLU A 42 3.99 -20.14 3.80
CA GLU A 42 4.16 -21.04 2.66
C GLU A 42 2.81 -21.72 2.36
N PHE A 43 2.52 -21.94 1.07
CA PHE A 43 1.38 -22.72 0.58
C PHE A 43 1.76 -24.18 0.29
N THR A 44 3.00 -24.44 -0.17
CA THR A 44 3.52 -25.79 -0.44
C THR A 44 4.81 -26.06 0.33
N ASP A 45 5.91 -25.46 -0.10
CA ASP A 45 7.25 -25.53 0.49
C ASP A 45 8.06 -24.32 0.00
N TRP A 46 8.80 -23.66 0.90
CA TRP A 46 9.53 -22.42 0.56
C TRP A 46 10.55 -22.59 -0.58
N VAL A 47 11.15 -23.77 -0.80
CA VAL A 47 12.09 -24.00 -1.91
C VAL A 47 11.34 -24.10 -3.22
N ASP A 48 10.23 -24.84 -3.24
CA ASP A 48 9.37 -24.96 -4.42
C ASP A 48 8.84 -23.57 -4.83
N GLU A 49 8.28 -22.82 -3.88
CA GLU A 49 7.77 -21.46 -4.10
C GLU A 49 8.88 -20.50 -4.54
N SER A 50 10.05 -20.53 -3.90
CA SER A 50 11.20 -19.70 -4.28
C SER A 50 11.78 -20.06 -5.65
N LEU A 51 11.54 -21.26 -6.18
CA LEU A 51 12.00 -21.66 -7.51
C LEU A 51 10.92 -21.49 -8.58
N SER A 52 9.66 -21.31 -8.21
CA SER A 52 8.53 -21.16 -9.13
C SER A 52 8.74 -20.00 -10.12
N TRP A 53 9.20 -18.82 -9.68
CA TRP A 53 9.52 -17.68 -10.56
C TRP A 53 10.70 -17.91 -11.51
N LYS A 54 11.50 -18.97 -11.30
CA LYS A 54 12.61 -19.36 -12.20
C LYS A 54 12.23 -20.48 -13.16
N LYS A 55 11.42 -21.43 -12.70
CA LYS A 55 11.10 -22.66 -13.44
C LYS A 55 9.75 -22.58 -14.14
N THR A 56 8.81 -21.82 -13.59
CA THR A 56 7.41 -21.76 -14.01
C THR A 56 6.85 -20.34 -13.86
N CYS A 57 5.95 -20.11 -12.91
CA CYS A 57 5.26 -18.85 -12.64
C CYS A 57 5.00 -18.75 -11.14
N TYR A 58 5.02 -17.53 -10.62
CA TYR A 58 4.72 -17.18 -9.23
C TYR A 58 3.61 -16.14 -9.19
N ILE A 59 2.72 -16.26 -8.20
CA ILE A 59 1.72 -15.24 -7.84
C ILE A 59 2.04 -14.81 -6.41
N GLY A 60 2.23 -13.51 -6.20
CA GLY A 60 2.51 -12.95 -4.87
C GLY A 60 1.45 -11.99 -4.40
N ASP A 61 1.31 -11.89 -3.08
CA ASP A 61 0.40 -10.97 -2.42
C ASP A 61 1.14 -9.72 -1.90
N TRP A 62 0.70 -8.55 -2.34
CA TRP A 62 1.11 -7.24 -1.81
C TRP A 62 -0.11 -6.39 -1.40
N SER A 63 -1.27 -7.02 -1.24
CA SER A 63 -2.48 -6.39 -0.74
C SER A 63 -2.26 -5.65 0.59
N PRO A 64 -1.45 -6.16 1.54
CA PRO A 64 -1.24 -5.48 2.84
C PRO A 64 -0.46 -4.16 2.77
N LEU A 65 0.24 -3.85 1.68
CA LEU A 65 0.96 -2.58 1.55
C LEU A 65 -0.02 -1.40 1.60
N LEU A 66 0.38 -0.30 2.26
CA LEU A 66 -0.41 0.93 2.22
C LEU A 66 -0.36 1.54 0.83
N LYS A 67 -1.52 2.06 0.40
CA LYS A 67 -1.70 2.72 -0.90
C LYS A 67 -2.34 4.07 -0.67
N MET A 68 -1.75 5.11 -1.23
CA MET A 68 -2.36 6.45 -1.27
C MET A 68 -2.57 6.89 -2.70
N ARG A 69 -3.66 7.60 -2.95
CA ARG A 69 -3.97 8.22 -4.23
C ARG A 69 -3.92 9.73 -4.08
N VAL A 70 -3.15 10.39 -4.96
CA VAL A 70 -2.98 11.84 -4.97
C VAL A 70 -3.50 12.37 -6.29
N ARG A 71 -4.40 13.36 -6.23
CA ARG A 71 -5.03 13.92 -7.42
C ARG A 71 -4.99 15.45 -7.45
N GLY A 72 -4.78 16.02 -8.63
CA GLY A 72 -4.76 17.47 -8.84
C GLY A 72 -3.46 17.99 -9.47
N PRO A 73 -3.44 19.27 -9.89
CA PRO A 73 -2.40 19.84 -10.75
C PRO A 73 -0.99 19.80 -10.15
N ASP A 74 -0.87 19.76 -8.82
CA ASP A 74 0.42 19.70 -8.15
C ASP A 74 0.84 18.27 -7.75
N SER A 75 0.12 17.23 -8.14
CA SER A 75 0.39 15.84 -7.69
C SER A 75 1.80 15.38 -8.06
N LYS A 76 2.24 15.62 -9.29
CA LYS A 76 3.60 15.30 -9.73
C LYS A 76 4.65 16.11 -8.97
N ALA A 77 4.41 17.42 -8.82
CA ALA A 77 5.32 18.32 -8.11
C ALA A 77 5.46 17.94 -6.62
N PHE A 78 4.40 17.44 -6.01
CA PHE A 78 4.41 16.91 -4.65
C PHE A 78 5.33 15.69 -4.54
N PHE A 79 5.18 14.70 -5.42
CA PHE A 79 6.04 13.52 -5.40
C PHE A 79 7.51 13.84 -5.72
N GLU A 80 7.78 14.71 -6.69
CA GLU A 80 9.15 15.15 -7.00
C GLU A 80 9.76 15.96 -5.86
N TYR A 81 8.97 16.74 -5.12
CA TYR A 81 9.45 17.47 -3.94
C TYR A 81 9.91 16.52 -2.82
N LEU A 82 9.22 15.39 -2.64
CA LEU A 82 9.60 14.39 -1.63
C LEU A 82 10.71 13.47 -2.10
N SER A 83 10.82 13.28 -3.42
CA SER A 83 11.72 12.28 -3.99
C SER A 83 13.11 12.82 -4.29
N THR A 84 14.10 11.93 -4.25
CA THR A 84 15.42 12.17 -4.83
C THR A 84 15.39 12.32 -6.36
N ASN A 85 14.30 11.90 -7.01
CA ASN A 85 14.20 11.80 -8.45
C ASN A 85 13.32 12.93 -9.02
N HIS A 86 13.70 13.40 -10.22
CA HIS A 86 12.86 14.25 -11.07
C HIS A 86 12.45 13.44 -12.31
N TRP A 87 11.19 13.57 -12.75
CA TRP A 87 10.65 12.73 -13.83
C TRP A 87 10.03 13.57 -14.97
N PRO A 88 10.83 14.27 -15.77
CA PRO A 88 10.32 15.14 -16.85
C PRO A 88 9.48 14.36 -17.88
N ASN A 89 9.82 13.10 -18.11
CA ASN A 89 9.17 12.23 -19.10
C ASN A 89 8.20 11.20 -18.47
N PHE A 90 7.72 11.42 -17.25
CA PHE A 90 6.70 10.55 -16.65
C PHE A 90 5.35 10.77 -17.32
N GLN A 91 4.76 9.71 -17.87
CA GLN A 91 3.50 9.74 -18.61
C GLN A 91 2.48 8.77 -17.99
N PRO A 92 1.17 8.96 -18.26
CA PRO A 92 0.13 8.02 -17.84
C PRO A 92 0.44 6.56 -18.21
N ASN A 93 -0.02 5.63 -17.38
CA ASN A 93 0.22 4.19 -17.47
C ASN A 93 1.68 3.77 -17.30
N GLN A 94 2.49 4.60 -16.62
CA GLN A 94 3.85 4.25 -16.24
C GLN A 94 3.97 4.13 -14.72
N ALA A 95 5.00 3.38 -14.30
CA ALA A 95 5.43 3.30 -12.92
C ALA A 95 6.89 3.74 -12.78
N LYS A 96 7.23 4.31 -11.63
CA LYS A 96 8.58 4.68 -11.20
C LYS A 96 8.81 4.22 -9.76
N HIS A 97 10.05 3.88 -9.46
CA HIS A 97 10.47 3.68 -8.08
C HIS A 97 10.85 5.06 -7.50
N ALA A 98 10.16 5.46 -6.43
CA ALA A 98 10.36 6.74 -5.77
C ALA A 98 11.00 6.53 -4.40
N ILE A 99 12.08 7.25 -4.12
CA ILE A 99 12.79 7.22 -2.84
C ILE A 99 12.59 8.58 -2.20
N PHE A 100 12.09 8.59 -0.96
CA PHE A 100 11.86 9.80 -0.18
C PHE A 100 12.92 9.98 0.89
N CYS A 101 13.37 11.22 1.04
CA CYS A 101 14.35 11.60 2.04
C CYS A 101 13.79 12.68 2.98
N ARG A 102 14.38 12.74 4.17
CA ARG A 102 14.32 13.92 5.03
C ARG A 102 15.26 15.02 4.51
N ASP A 103 15.12 16.23 5.04
CA ASP A 103 15.96 17.39 4.71
C ASP A 103 17.47 17.15 4.94
N ASN A 104 17.83 16.27 5.88
CA ASN A 104 19.22 15.87 6.14
C ASN A 104 19.73 14.74 5.23
N GLY A 105 18.97 14.38 4.19
CA GLY A 105 19.35 13.38 3.19
C GLY A 105 19.16 11.91 3.60
N THR A 106 18.66 11.62 4.80
CA THR A 106 18.38 10.25 5.21
C THR A 106 17.10 9.73 4.57
N ILE A 107 17.14 8.52 4.01
CA ILE A 107 15.98 7.83 3.44
C ILE A 107 14.95 7.58 4.55
N ILE A 108 13.71 7.96 4.30
CA ILE A 108 12.58 7.76 5.22
C ILE A 108 11.52 6.81 4.66
N GLY A 109 11.48 6.61 3.34
CA GLY A 109 10.62 5.64 2.70
C GLY A 109 10.93 5.52 1.22
N GLU A 110 10.48 4.43 0.62
CA GLU A 110 10.53 4.20 -0.82
C GLU A 110 9.25 3.48 -1.26
N GLY A 111 8.94 3.50 -2.55
CA GLY A 111 7.87 2.68 -3.07
C GLY A 111 7.67 2.81 -4.57
N VAL A 112 6.59 2.19 -5.05
CA VAL A 112 6.20 2.26 -6.46
C VAL A 112 5.16 3.36 -6.63
N LEU A 113 5.52 4.36 -7.44
CA LEU A 113 4.66 5.45 -7.88
C LEU A 113 4.14 5.13 -9.28
N MET A 114 2.82 5.11 -9.44
CA MET A 114 2.15 4.87 -10.71
C MET A 114 1.37 6.12 -11.11
N MET A 115 1.55 6.56 -12.35
CA MET A 115 0.79 7.65 -12.94
C MET A 115 -0.40 7.04 -13.67
N LEU A 116 -1.59 7.14 -13.09
CA LEU A 116 -2.83 6.62 -13.67
C LEU A 116 -3.33 7.56 -14.78
N ASP A 117 -3.20 8.86 -14.56
CA ASP A 117 -3.48 9.93 -15.54
C ASP A 117 -2.60 11.17 -15.26
N HIS A 118 -2.72 12.24 -16.05
CA HIS A 118 -1.89 13.46 -15.97
C HIS A 118 -1.73 14.00 -14.53
N ASP A 119 -2.82 14.01 -13.77
CA ASP A 119 -2.90 14.56 -12.42
C ASP A 119 -3.48 13.52 -11.45
N ASP A 120 -3.27 12.23 -11.70
CA ASP A 120 -3.78 11.14 -10.88
C ASP A 120 -2.71 10.08 -10.67
N PHE A 121 -2.27 9.94 -9.42
CA PHE A 121 -1.16 9.09 -9.04
C PHE A 121 -1.56 8.17 -7.90
N ILE A 122 -1.15 6.91 -7.97
CA ILE A 122 -1.21 5.98 -6.85
C ILE A 122 0.20 5.59 -6.43
N PHE A 123 0.46 5.64 -5.13
CA PHE A 123 1.74 5.31 -4.53
C PHE A 123 1.56 4.22 -3.48
N THR A 124 2.36 3.15 -3.59
CA THR A 124 2.33 2.02 -2.66
C THR A 124 3.67 1.90 -1.93
N SER A 125 3.62 1.93 -0.59
CA SER A 125 4.77 1.89 0.32
C SER A 125 4.28 1.78 1.76
N VAL A 126 5.08 1.26 2.69
CA VAL A 126 4.74 1.36 4.12
C VAL A 126 5.22 2.70 4.72
N PRO A 127 6.54 2.99 4.81
CA PRO A 127 7.00 4.21 5.47
C PRO A 127 6.79 5.44 4.58
N GLY A 128 6.87 5.28 3.26
CA GLY A 128 6.75 6.37 2.30
C GLY A 128 5.35 6.99 2.25
N VAL A 129 4.29 6.16 2.35
CA VAL A 129 2.90 6.67 2.42
C VAL A 129 2.72 7.52 3.67
N THR A 130 3.13 7.00 4.83
CA THR A 130 3.05 7.72 6.11
C THR A 130 3.79 9.06 6.04
N TRP A 131 4.99 9.07 5.48
CA TRP A 131 5.79 10.29 5.32
C TRP A 131 5.13 11.30 4.38
N ALA A 132 4.64 10.85 3.23
CA ALA A 132 4.01 11.73 2.25
C ALA A 132 2.74 12.38 2.81
N VAL A 133 1.87 11.61 3.49
CA VAL A 133 0.67 12.14 4.15
C VAL A 133 1.05 13.21 5.19
N TYR A 134 2.07 12.95 6.01
CA TYR A 134 2.57 13.93 6.97
C TYR A 134 3.03 15.21 6.26
N GLN A 135 3.85 15.10 5.21
CA GLN A 135 4.37 16.26 4.48
C GLN A 135 3.27 17.04 3.76
N PHE A 136 2.23 16.38 3.28
CA PHE A 136 1.11 17.04 2.62
C PHE A 136 0.32 17.93 3.60
N HIS A 137 0.00 17.43 4.79
CA HIS A 137 -0.78 18.17 5.78
C HIS A 137 0.06 19.15 6.60
N HIS A 138 1.25 18.73 7.03
CA HIS A 138 2.07 19.43 8.01
C HIS A 138 3.39 19.97 7.45
N GLY A 139 3.76 19.61 6.22
CA GLY A 139 4.96 20.11 5.59
C GLY A 139 4.89 21.60 5.28
N ASN A 140 6.08 22.18 5.09
CA ASN A 140 6.29 23.60 4.85
C ASN A 140 5.73 24.07 3.50
N ARG A 141 5.69 23.18 2.50
CA ARG A 141 5.19 23.48 1.16
C ARG A 141 3.76 22.98 1.00
N LYS A 142 2.89 23.81 0.41
CA LYS A 142 1.51 23.46 0.07
C LYS A 142 1.40 23.14 -1.41
N PHE A 143 0.48 22.24 -1.74
CA PHE A 143 0.25 21.72 -3.07
C PHE A 143 -1.25 21.72 -3.34
N ASN A 144 -1.64 22.17 -4.54
CA ASN A 144 -3.00 22.08 -5.04
C ASN A 144 -3.29 20.64 -5.52
N ALA A 145 -3.62 19.77 -4.57
CA ALA A 145 -4.01 18.38 -4.80
C ALA A 145 -4.91 17.89 -3.65
N THR A 146 -5.40 16.66 -3.75
CA THR A 146 -6.09 15.92 -2.68
C THR A 146 -5.37 14.60 -2.45
N ILE A 147 -5.47 14.05 -1.23
CA ILE A 147 -4.92 12.75 -0.87
C ILE A 147 -6.01 11.88 -0.25
N ASP A 148 -6.10 10.64 -0.74
CA ASP A 148 -6.96 9.59 -0.19
C ASP A 148 -6.11 8.34 0.15
N ILE A 149 -6.39 7.68 1.27
CA ILE A 149 -5.84 6.36 1.57
C ILE A 149 -6.76 5.30 0.96
N VAL A 150 -6.22 4.53 0.02
CA VAL A 150 -6.98 3.58 -0.84
C VAL A 150 -6.49 2.15 -0.66
N SER A 151 -5.95 1.82 0.52
CA SER A 151 -5.39 0.49 0.81
C SER A 151 -6.42 -0.63 0.80
N ASN A 152 -7.71 -0.30 0.95
CA ASN A 152 -8.83 -1.23 1.04
C ASN A 152 -9.75 -1.19 -0.19
N ASP A 153 -9.39 -0.41 -1.22
CA ASP A 153 -10.14 -0.30 -2.47
C ASP A 153 -9.89 -1.49 -3.41
#